data_AF-D6PBL1-F1
#
_entry.id   AF-D6PBL1-F1
#
_cell.length_a   1.000
_cell.length_b   1.000
_cell.length_c   1.000
_cell.angle_alpha   90.00
_cell.angle_beta   90.00
_cell.angle_gamma   90.00
#
_symmetry.space_group_name_H-M   'P 1'
#
loop_
_entity.id
_entity.type
_entity.pdbx_description
1 polymer ?
#
loop_
_entity_poly.entity_id
_entity_poly.type
_entity_poly.pdbx_seq_one_letter_code
_entity_poly.pdbx_strand_id
1 'polypeptide(L)'
;MKYFVRPEANILILRHFQAESNLLNFVIDNSGKDGVAPVEIYPKEIQDLMVQTFVHHDQGILMTMRDLGQMDNSNWPVKEKDLSWQNWEPVRIDYGSKKKKWTQFLDFETAHELFKTTFCFWLTAKEYEAAINSFQFDHSVGIRIDEIVGAAHFADLAYNRFPMILVGPTGLSYRFLMHGFFVEHAHAHLEKIRLSLGLEN
;
A
#
# COMPACT_ATOMS: atom_id res chain seq x y z
N MET A 1 11.94 10.89 10.73
CA MET A 1 11.01 9.97 11.44
C MET A 1 11.45 9.61 12.86
N LYS A 2 12.60 8.96 13.06
CA LYS A 2 13.07 8.44 14.38
C LYS A 2 13.04 9.41 15.57
N TYR A 3 13.32 10.70 15.36
CA TYR A 3 13.52 11.66 16.45
C TYR A 3 12.30 12.53 16.78
N PHE A 4 11.46 12.84 15.79
CA PHE A 4 10.38 13.82 15.91
C PHE A 4 8.98 13.24 15.74
N VAL A 5 8.86 12.13 15.00
CA VAL A 5 7.57 11.49 14.73
C VAL A 5 7.23 10.53 15.87
N ARG A 6 5.97 10.58 16.31
CA ARG A 6 5.42 9.69 17.35
C ARG A 6 5.65 8.22 16.99
N PRO A 7 5.98 7.36 17.97
CA PRO A 7 6.21 5.94 17.70
C PRO A 7 5.03 5.24 17.01
N GLU A 8 3.81 5.60 17.38
CA GLU A 8 2.58 5.04 16.82
C GLU A 8 2.43 5.38 15.32
N ALA A 9 2.76 6.62 14.94
CA ALA A 9 2.76 7.03 13.53
C ALA A 9 3.84 6.29 12.73
N ASN A 10 5.02 6.08 13.31
CA ASN A 10 6.08 5.28 12.68
C ASN A 10 5.66 3.81 12.47
N ILE A 11 4.93 3.22 13.42
CA ILE A 11 4.38 1.86 13.29
C ILE A 11 3.36 1.79 12.15
N LEU A 12 2.43 2.76 12.08
CA LEU A 12 1.46 2.83 10.99
C LEU A 12 2.12 2.96 9.62
N ILE A 13 3.15 3.79 9.51
CA ILE A 13 3.92 3.94 8.27
C ILE A 13 4.55 2.60 7.88
N LEU A 14 5.33 1.96 8.78
CA LEU A 14 5.99 0.69 8.46
C LEU A 14 5.00 -0.42 8.08
N ARG A 15 3.87 -0.47 8.79
CA ARG A 15 2.81 -1.44 8.52
C ARG A 15 2.19 -1.23 7.14
N HIS A 16 1.94 0.02 6.76
CA HIS A 16 1.34 0.37 5.47
C HIS A 16 2.14 -0.17 4.28
N PHE A 17 3.47 0.01 4.26
CA PHE A 17 4.33 -0.52 3.18
C PHE A 17 4.22 -2.04 3.03
N GLN A 18 4.25 -2.76 4.16
CA GLN A 18 4.13 -4.23 4.16
C GLN A 18 2.74 -4.70 3.76
N ALA A 19 1.71 -4.02 4.24
CA ALA A 19 0.32 -4.33 3.91
C ALA A 19 0.02 -4.06 2.43
N GLU A 20 0.51 -2.95 1.88
CA GLU A 20 0.34 -2.65 0.45
C GLU A 20 1.08 -3.65 -0.43
N SER A 21 2.33 -3.98 -0.11
CA SER A 21 3.10 -4.98 -0.85
C SER A 21 2.35 -6.32 -0.93
N ASN A 22 1.73 -6.73 0.18
CA ASN A 22 0.86 -7.91 0.22
C ASN A 22 -0.37 -7.80 -0.68
N LEU A 23 -1.04 -6.64 -0.72
CA LEU A 23 -2.19 -6.45 -1.61
C LEU A 23 -1.80 -6.52 -3.09
N LEU A 24 -0.70 -5.88 -3.46
CA LEU A 24 -0.20 -5.91 -4.83
C LEU A 24 0.22 -7.32 -5.22
N ASN A 25 0.95 -8.02 -4.34
CA ASN A 25 1.36 -9.41 -4.54
C ASN A 25 0.17 -10.36 -4.63
N PHE A 26 -0.87 -10.16 -3.82
CA PHE A 26 -2.10 -10.95 -3.94
C PHE A 26 -2.75 -10.79 -5.32
N VAL A 27 -2.83 -9.55 -5.83
CA VAL A 27 -3.35 -9.30 -7.18
C VAL A 27 -2.45 -9.93 -8.25
N ILE A 28 -1.12 -9.85 -8.10
CA ILE A 28 -0.14 -10.47 -9.02
C ILE A 28 -0.33 -11.99 -9.04
N ASP A 29 -0.33 -12.63 -7.88
CA ASP A 29 -0.41 -14.08 -7.70
C ASP A 29 -1.70 -14.69 -8.26
N ASN A 30 -2.79 -13.91 -8.27
CA ASN A 30 -4.11 -14.34 -8.72
C ASN A 30 -4.51 -13.72 -10.07
N SER A 31 -3.58 -13.04 -10.75
CA SER A 31 -3.83 -12.37 -12.03
C SER A 31 -3.95 -13.28 -13.23
N GLY A 32 -3.41 -14.50 -13.14
CA GLY A 32 -3.19 -15.38 -14.28
C GLY A 32 -2.17 -14.85 -15.30
N LYS A 33 -1.42 -13.79 -14.96
CA LYS A 33 -0.45 -13.15 -15.86
C LYS A 33 0.98 -13.52 -15.46
N ASP A 34 1.69 -14.12 -16.38
CA ASP A 34 3.11 -14.44 -16.22
C ASP A 34 4.01 -13.20 -16.43
N GLY A 35 5.16 -13.19 -15.76
CA GLY A 35 6.22 -12.22 -15.99
C GLY A 35 6.06 -10.87 -15.27
N VAL A 36 5.09 -10.75 -14.36
CA VAL A 36 4.98 -9.59 -13.45
C VAL A 36 5.80 -9.88 -12.19
N ALA A 37 6.76 -9.00 -11.87
CA ALA A 37 7.62 -9.18 -10.70
C ALA A 37 6.85 -8.88 -9.40
N PRO A 38 7.10 -9.65 -8.32
CA PRO A 38 6.51 -9.36 -7.01
C PRO A 38 7.09 -8.08 -6.43
N VAL A 39 6.33 -7.46 -5.53
CA VAL A 39 6.71 -6.28 -4.75
C VAL A 39 7.40 -6.74 -3.47
N GLU A 40 8.64 -6.29 -3.26
CA GLU A 40 9.53 -6.71 -2.17
C GLU A 40 9.79 -5.58 -1.14
N ILE A 41 8.77 -4.78 -0.83
CA ILE A 41 8.89 -3.60 0.04
C ILE A 41 8.39 -3.91 1.46
N TYR A 42 9.26 -4.53 2.27
CA TYR A 42 8.93 -4.97 3.63
C TYR A 42 9.83 -4.34 4.73
N PRO A 43 9.74 -3.02 4.97
CA PRO A 43 10.56 -2.33 5.97
C PRO A 43 10.16 -2.73 7.40
N LYS A 44 11.12 -3.13 8.23
CA LYS A 44 10.89 -3.55 9.63
C LYS A 44 11.20 -2.44 10.62
N GLU A 45 12.10 -1.53 10.23
CA GLU A 45 12.48 -0.34 10.97
C GLU A 45 12.49 0.92 10.08
N ILE A 46 12.48 2.08 10.74
CA ILE A 46 12.50 3.39 10.06
C ILE A 46 13.74 3.61 9.19
N GLN A 47 14.86 2.93 9.49
CA GLN A 47 16.07 3.01 8.69
C GLN A 47 15.91 2.36 7.31
N ASP A 48 15.04 1.36 7.19
CA ASP A 48 14.82 0.63 5.93
C ASP A 48 14.14 1.54 4.88
N LEU A 49 13.34 2.50 5.34
CA LEU A 49 12.68 3.52 4.49
C LEU A 49 13.66 4.51 3.83
N MET A 50 14.94 4.52 4.24
CA MET A 50 15.98 5.28 3.54
C MET A 50 16.45 4.57 2.26
N VAL A 51 16.40 3.23 2.25
CA VAL A 51 16.76 2.40 1.09
C VAL A 51 15.55 2.25 0.17
N GLN A 52 14.39 1.97 0.75
CA GLN A 52 13.11 1.88 0.05
C GLN A 52 12.36 3.22 0.24
N THR A 53 12.58 4.17 -0.67
CA THR A 53 11.98 5.50 -0.51
C THR A 53 10.48 5.44 -0.75
N PHE A 54 9.73 6.30 -0.06
CA PHE A 54 8.29 6.53 -0.26
C PHE A 54 7.93 6.69 -1.75
N VAL A 55 8.80 7.33 -2.52
CA VAL A 55 8.56 7.60 -3.94
C VAL A 55 8.68 6.34 -4.79
N HIS A 56 9.67 5.48 -4.51
CA HIS A 56 9.80 4.20 -5.23
C HIS A 56 8.63 3.28 -4.90
N HIS A 57 8.11 3.32 -3.67
CA HIS A 57 6.89 2.63 -3.29
C HIS A 57 5.67 3.15 -4.06
N ASP A 58 5.42 4.46 -4.00
CA ASP A 58 4.24 5.06 -4.64
C ASP A 58 4.28 4.87 -6.17
N GLN A 59 5.46 4.96 -6.78
CA GLN A 59 5.65 4.63 -8.20
C GLN A 59 5.54 3.13 -8.48
N GLY A 60 5.87 2.28 -7.51
CA GLY A 60 5.75 0.84 -7.58
C GLY A 60 4.33 0.40 -7.93
N ILE A 61 3.32 1.00 -7.31
CA ILE A 61 1.90 0.75 -7.65
C ILE A 61 1.66 1.00 -9.15
N LEU A 62 2.13 2.13 -9.68
CA LEU A 62 1.96 2.46 -11.10
C LEU A 62 2.63 1.43 -12.02
N MET A 63 3.86 1.01 -11.67
CA MET A 63 4.61 0.02 -12.43
C MET A 63 3.92 -1.35 -12.39
N THR A 64 3.48 -1.80 -11.22
CA THR A 64 2.71 -3.05 -11.07
C THR A 64 1.42 -3.01 -11.89
N MET A 65 0.68 -1.90 -11.83
CA MET A 65 -0.57 -1.78 -12.59
C MET A 65 -0.34 -1.74 -14.11
N ARG A 66 0.73 -1.08 -14.56
CA ARG A 66 1.20 -1.12 -15.96
C ARG A 66 1.53 -2.54 -16.38
N ASP A 67 2.32 -3.26 -15.58
CA ASP A 67 2.82 -4.59 -15.92
C ASP A 67 1.70 -5.64 -15.88
N LEU A 68 0.72 -5.49 -14.99
CA LEU A 68 -0.52 -6.26 -15.01
C LEU A 68 -1.36 -5.96 -16.24
N GLY A 69 -1.43 -4.70 -16.68
CA GLY A 69 -2.16 -4.32 -17.91
C GLY A 69 -3.63 -4.77 -17.89
N GLN A 70 -4.12 -5.23 -19.05
CA GLN A 70 -5.44 -5.89 -19.14
C GLN A 70 -5.34 -7.32 -18.60
N MET A 71 -6.27 -7.67 -17.72
CA MET A 71 -6.32 -8.99 -17.08
C MET A 71 -7.35 -9.88 -17.77
N ASP A 72 -7.04 -11.17 -17.86
CA ASP A 72 -7.99 -12.19 -18.27
C ASP A 72 -8.80 -12.63 -17.04
N ASN A 73 -10.03 -12.14 -16.94
CA ASN A 73 -10.94 -12.43 -15.83
C ASN A 73 -11.84 -13.66 -16.09
N SER A 74 -11.55 -14.47 -17.11
CA SER A 74 -12.36 -15.65 -17.45
C SER A 74 -12.46 -16.68 -16.32
N ASN A 75 -11.46 -16.71 -15.43
CA ASN A 75 -11.38 -17.64 -14.30
C ASN A 75 -11.78 -17.00 -12.95
N TRP A 76 -12.33 -15.79 -12.97
CA TRP A 76 -12.77 -15.08 -11.77
C TRP A 76 -14.29 -15.21 -11.57
N PRO A 77 -14.78 -15.27 -10.32
CA PRO A 77 -14.01 -15.28 -9.07
C PRO A 77 -13.31 -16.63 -8.81
N VAL A 78 -12.12 -16.58 -8.22
CA VAL A 78 -11.36 -17.75 -7.80
C VAL A 78 -11.97 -18.31 -6.53
N LYS A 79 -12.13 -19.63 -6.44
CA LYS A 79 -12.60 -20.27 -5.21
C LYS A 79 -11.59 -20.03 -4.10
N GLU A 80 -12.03 -19.76 -2.88
CA GLU A 80 -11.14 -19.41 -1.75
C GLU A 80 -9.96 -20.38 -1.58
N LYS A 81 -10.21 -21.69 -1.71
CA LYS A 81 -9.18 -22.74 -1.60
C LYS A 81 -8.12 -22.75 -2.71
N ASP A 82 -8.42 -22.11 -3.84
CA ASP A 82 -7.59 -22.07 -5.05
C ASP A 82 -6.88 -20.70 -5.17
N LEU A 83 -7.11 -19.78 -4.23
CA LEU A 83 -6.38 -18.50 -4.16
C LEU A 83 -4.90 -18.74 -3.89
N SER A 84 -4.05 -18.07 -4.65
CA SER A 84 -2.61 -18.08 -4.44
C SER A 84 -2.20 -17.01 -3.44
N TRP A 85 -1.32 -17.39 -2.52
CA TRP A 85 -0.73 -16.54 -1.47
C TRP A 85 0.79 -16.60 -1.51
N GLN A 86 1.36 -16.91 -2.67
CA GLN A 86 2.78 -17.26 -2.84
C GLN A 86 3.72 -16.17 -2.32
N ASN A 87 3.40 -14.91 -2.60
CA ASN A 87 4.20 -13.74 -2.24
C ASN A 87 3.58 -12.93 -1.09
N TRP A 88 2.68 -13.55 -0.32
CA TRP A 88 2.08 -12.97 0.88
C TRP A 88 2.98 -13.17 2.09
N GLU A 89 3.46 -12.08 2.70
CA GLU A 89 4.31 -12.10 3.89
C GLU A 89 3.59 -11.59 5.16
N PRO A 90 3.84 -12.20 6.33
CA PRO A 90 3.36 -11.66 7.59
C PRO A 90 3.94 -10.29 7.87
N VAL A 91 3.07 -9.36 8.32
CA VAL A 91 3.52 -8.06 8.79
C VAL A 91 4.39 -8.22 10.04
N ARG A 92 5.64 -7.75 9.99
CA ARG A 92 6.62 -7.78 11.08
C ARG A 92 7.16 -6.38 11.35
N ILE A 93 6.98 -5.89 12.57
CA ILE A 93 7.43 -4.56 12.97
C ILE A 93 8.37 -4.71 14.17
N ASP A 94 9.65 -4.47 13.93
CA ASP A 94 10.70 -4.51 14.97
C ASP A 94 10.84 -3.15 15.67
N TYR A 95 10.16 -2.12 15.14
CA TYR A 95 10.14 -0.78 15.72
C TYR A 95 9.35 -0.73 17.04
N GLY A 96 10.07 -0.61 18.16
CA GLY A 96 9.48 -0.57 19.49
C GLY A 96 8.74 0.73 19.83
N SER A 97 7.46 0.62 20.22
CA SER A 97 6.68 1.72 20.83
C SER A 97 7.05 2.03 22.29
N LYS A 98 7.92 1.20 22.91
CA LYS A 98 7.97 1.07 24.38
C LYS A 98 8.38 2.33 25.14
N LYS A 99 9.05 3.32 24.52
CA LYS A 99 9.31 4.63 25.14
C LYS A 99 9.35 5.76 24.11
N LYS A 100 8.25 6.53 24.02
CA LYS A 100 8.21 7.82 23.34
C LYS A 100 9.22 8.79 23.97
N LYS A 101 10.07 9.41 23.15
CA LYS A 101 10.93 10.53 23.57
C LYS A 101 10.13 11.83 23.60
N TRP A 102 10.52 12.79 24.45
CA TRP A 102 9.84 14.10 24.52
C TRP A 102 9.87 14.85 23.17
N THR A 103 10.91 14.63 22.36
CA THR A 103 11.04 15.20 21.01
C THR A 103 10.08 14.60 19.99
N GLN A 104 9.49 13.41 20.26
CA GLN A 104 8.60 12.71 19.34
C GLN A 104 7.16 13.22 19.46
N PHE A 105 6.93 14.50 19.17
CA PHE A 105 5.62 15.14 19.34
C PHE A 105 4.76 15.17 18.08
N LEU A 106 5.36 15.05 16.89
CA LEU A 106 4.66 15.10 15.60
C LEU A 106 3.75 13.88 15.44
N ASP A 107 2.46 14.13 15.23
CA ASP A 107 1.53 13.12 14.77
C ASP A 107 1.78 12.77 13.30
N PHE A 108 1.03 11.78 12.80
CA PHE A 108 1.17 11.27 11.43
C PHE A 108 0.91 12.35 10.38
N GLU A 109 -0.19 13.10 10.49
CA GLU A 109 -0.61 14.08 9.49
C GLU A 109 0.38 15.25 9.43
N THR A 110 0.77 15.79 10.58
CA THR A 110 1.79 16.86 10.66
C THR A 110 3.14 16.38 10.13
N ALA A 111 3.54 15.16 10.47
CA ALA A 111 4.78 14.59 9.95
C ALA A 111 4.74 14.41 8.43
N HIS A 112 3.63 13.92 7.89
CA HIS A 112 3.42 13.73 6.46
C HIS A 112 3.41 15.05 5.69
N GLU A 113 2.74 16.10 6.22
CA GLU A 113 2.80 17.46 5.67
C GLU A 113 4.24 17.98 5.58
N LEU A 114 5.07 17.73 6.60
CA LEU A 114 6.49 18.07 6.54
C LEU A 114 7.25 17.19 5.52
N PHE A 115 7.00 15.88 5.47
CA PHE A 115 7.68 15.00 4.52
C PHE A 115 7.38 15.35 3.06
N LYS A 116 6.12 15.61 2.71
CA LYS A 116 5.77 15.99 1.34
C LYS A 116 6.46 17.29 0.91
N THR A 117 6.63 18.27 1.82
CA THR A 117 7.36 19.51 1.49
C THR A 117 8.84 19.24 1.25
N THR A 118 9.43 18.27 1.97
CA THR A 118 10.83 17.90 1.73
C THR A 118 11.05 17.24 0.36
N PHE A 119 10.05 16.52 -0.18
CA PHE A 119 10.13 15.93 -1.51
C PHE A 119 10.24 16.98 -2.63
N CYS A 120 9.72 18.19 -2.43
CA CYS A 120 9.89 19.29 -3.38
C CYS A 120 11.36 19.69 -3.60
N PHE A 121 12.28 19.33 -2.70
CA PHE A 121 13.72 19.58 -2.86
C PHE A 121 14.46 18.44 -3.58
N TRP A 122 13.88 17.24 -3.63
CA TRP A 122 14.58 16.02 -4.08
C TRP A 122 13.96 15.37 -5.32
N LEU A 123 12.72 15.69 -5.66
CA LEU A 123 12.01 15.11 -6.79
C LEU A 123 11.81 16.12 -7.91
N THR A 124 11.80 15.61 -9.14
CA THR A 124 11.25 16.34 -10.27
C THR A 124 9.73 16.47 -10.14
N ALA A 125 9.16 17.48 -10.81
CA ALA A 125 7.72 17.67 -10.84
C ALA A 125 6.96 16.42 -11.34
N LYS A 126 7.54 15.68 -12.30
CA LYS A 126 6.93 14.46 -12.86
C LYS A 126 6.96 13.30 -11.86
N GLU A 127 8.05 13.11 -11.13
CA GLU A 127 8.13 12.06 -10.11
C GLU A 127 7.14 12.33 -8.97
N TYR A 128 7.02 13.59 -8.55
CA TYR A 128 6.08 13.98 -7.51
C TYR A 128 4.62 13.88 -7.98
N GLU A 129 4.31 14.29 -9.22
CA GLU A 129 2.99 14.09 -9.83
C GLU A 129 2.63 12.60 -9.92
N ALA A 130 3.57 11.75 -10.35
CA ALA A 130 3.37 10.30 -10.41
C ALA A 130 3.08 9.72 -9.03
N ALA A 131 3.84 10.09 -7.99
CA ALA A 131 3.60 9.64 -6.62
C ALA A 131 2.23 10.10 -6.08
N ILE A 132 1.79 11.32 -6.38
CA ILE A 132 0.46 11.82 -5.95
C ILE A 132 -0.70 11.08 -6.64
N ASN A 133 -0.51 10.74 -7.91
CA ASN A 133 -1.56 10.15 -8.74
C ASN A 133 -1.57 8.63 -8.68
N SER A 134 -0.51 7.98 -8.15
CA SER A 134 -0.52 6.54 -7.88
C SER A 134 -1.64 6.15 -6.92
N PHE A 135 -1.97 6.99 -5.92
CA PHE A 135 -3.10 6.75 -5.01
C PHE A 135 -4.42 6.55 -5.75
N GLN A 136 -4.62 7.13 -6.93
CA GLN A 136 -5.86 6.94 -7.70
C GLN A 136 -6.08 5.48 -8.14
N PHE A 137 -5.04 4.65 -8.07
CA PHE A 137 -5.10 3.22 -8.35
C PHE A 137 -5.65 2.38 -7.18
N ASP A 138 -5.89 2.96 -5.99
CA ASP A 138 -6.58 2.28 -4.88
C ASP A 138 -7.87 1.61 -5.37
N HIS A 139 -8.67 2.36 -6.13
CA HIS A 139 -9.90 1.85 -6.71
C HIS A 139 -9.67 0.71 -7.70
N SER A 140 -8.65 0.81 -8.55
CA SER A 140 -8.33 -0.23 -9.52
C SER A 140 -7.81 -1.51 -8.86
N VAL A 141 -7.02 -1.38 -7.79
CA VAL A 141 -6.61 -2.51 -6.95
C VAL A 141 -7.83 -3.12 -6.25
N GLY A 142 -8.69 -2.29 -5.66
CA GLY A 142 -9.93 -2.73 -5.02
C GLY A 142 -10.85 -3.50 -5.95
N ILE A 143 -11.09 -3.01 -7.18
CA ILE A 143 -11.87 -3.72 -8.20
C ILE A 143 -11.27 -5.09 -8.51
N ARG A 144 -9.94 -5.17 -8.69
CA ARG A 144 -9.27 -6.43 -8.98
C ARG A 144 -9.42 -7.42 -7.84
N ILE A 145 -9.25 -6.97 -6.60
CA ILE A 145 -9.47 -7.83 -5.42
C ILE A 145 -10.93 -8.30 -5.37
N ASP A 146 -11.89 -7.38 -5.56
CA ASP A 146 -13.32 -7.70 -5.60
C ASP A 146 -13.63 -8.77 -6.66
N GLU A 147 -13.11 -8.62 -7.89
CA GLU A 147 -13.32 -9.61 -8.96
C GLU A 147 -12.63 -10.95 -8.65
N ILE A 148 -11.39 -10.94 -8.14
CA ILE A 148 -10.63 -12.15 -7.78
C ILE A 148 -11.39 -12.97 -6.72
N VAL A 149 -11.86 -12.34 -5.65
CA VAL A 149 -12.49 -13.06 -4.52
C VAL A 149 -14.01 -13.15 -4.60
N GLY A 150 -14.63 -12.50 -5.59
CA GLY A 150 -16.09 -12.41 -5.72
C GLY A 150 -16.74 -11.51 -4.66
N ALA A 151 -16.05 -10.46 -4.23
CA ALA A 151 -16.57 -9.43 -3.33
C ALA A 151 -17.09 -8.21 -4.10
N ALA A 152 -17.64 -7.24 -3.37
CA ALA A 152 -18.16 -5.99 -3.94
C ALA A 152 -17.95 -4.80 -2.99
N HIS A 153 -16.94 -4.87 -2.11
CA HIS A 153 -16.78 -3.88 -1.03
C HIS A 153 -15.38 -3.27 -0.97
N PHE A 154 -14.35 -3.85 -1.60
CA PHE A 154 -13.01 -3.29 -1.55
C PHE A 154 -12.90 -2.01 -2.38
N ALA A 155 -13.45 -2.01 -3.59
CA ALA A 155 -13.52 -0.82 -4.44
C ALA A 155 -14.32 0.32 -3.78
N ASP A 156 -15.39 -0.03 -3.05
CA ASP A 156 -16.23 0.94 -2.35
C ASP A 156 -15.53 1.62 -1.18
N LEU A 157 -14.57 0.95 -0.53
CA LEU A 157 -13.75 1.51 0.53
C LEU A 157 -12.67 2.46 0.01
N ALA A 158 -12.26 2.32 -1.26
CA ALA A 158 -11.26 3.19 -1.86
C ALA A 158 -11.78 4.63 -1.96
N TYR A 159 -11.09 5.58 -1.34
CA TYR A 159 -11.40 7.01 -1.48
C TYR A 159 -10.80 7.60 -2.76
N ASN A 160 -9.56 7.22 -3.06
CA ASN A 160 -8.88 7.65 -4.26
C ASN A 160 -9.37 6.80 -5.43
N ARG A 161 -9.91 7.45 -6.47
CA ARG A 161 -10.60 6.80 -7.58
C ARG A 161 -10.30 7.52 -8.88
N PHE A 162 -10.58 6.83 -9.98
CA PHE A 162 -10.50 7.35 -11.34
C PHE A 162 -9.06 7.75 -11.72
N PRO A 163 -8.17 6.79 -12.01
CA PRO A 163 -6.77 7.06 -12.35
C PRO A 163 -6.56 7.92 -13.60
N MET A 164 -7.61 8.11 -14.42
CA MET A 164 -7.58 9.02 -15.57
C MET A 164 -7.72 10.50 -15.17
N ILE A 165 -8.12 10.80 -13.94
CA ILE A 165 -8.25 12.17 -13.42
C ILE A 165 -6.98 12.50 -12.65
N LEU A 166 -6.15 13.36 -13.24
CA LEU A 166 -4.97 13.90 -12.58
C LEU A 166 -5.37 14.90 -11.50
N VAL A 167 -4.78 14.73 -10.32
CA VAL A 167 -5.00 15.58 -9.15
C VAL A 167 -3.70 16.17 -8.66
N GLY A 168 -3.79 17.39 -8.12
CA GLY A 168 -2.66 18.11 -7.54
C GLY A 168 -2.40 17.74 -6.07
N PRO A 169 -1.40 18.39 -5.43
CA PRO A 169 -1.00 18.11 -4.04
C PRO A 169 -1.95 18.66 -2.97
N THR A 170 -3.00 19.39 -3.36
CA THR A 170 -3.99 19.94 -2.43
C THR A 170 -4.74 18.81 -1.74
N GLY A 171 -4.73 18.80 -0.40
CA GLY A 171 -5.38 17.75 0.39
C GLY A 171 -4.64 16.40 0.40
N LEU A 172 -3.37 16.36 -0.02
CA LEU A 172 -2.61 15.11 -0.14
C LEU A 172 -2.54 14.31 1.17
N SER A 173 -2.41 14.95 2.33
CA SER A 173 -2.35 14.22 3.61
C SER A 173 -3.64 13.51 3.97
N TYR A 174 -4.78 14.13 3.67
CA TYR A 174 -6.07 13.47 3.82
C TYR A 174 -6.21 12.28 2.85
N ARG A 175 -5.82 12.46 1.59
CA ARG A 175 -5.82 11.37 0.59
C ARG A 175 -4.92 10.21 0.99
N PHE A 176 -3.75 10.51 1.56
CA PHE A 176 -2.80 9.53 2.07
C PHE A 176 -3.36 8.77 3.28
N LEU A 177 -4.03 9.46 4.20
CA LEU A 177 -4.75 8.81 5.30
C LEU A 177 -5.82 7.85 4.78
N MET A 178 -6.64 8.29 3.82
CA MET A 178 -7.70 7.46 3.24
C MET A 178 -7.15 6.26 2.45
N HIS A 179 -6.03 6.44 1.76
CA HIS A 179 -5.28 5.38 1.12
C HIS A 179 -4.82 4.33 2.15
N GLY A 180 -4.18 4.77 3.24
CA GLY A 180 -3.77 3.88 4.33
C GLY A 180 -4.95 3.12 4.95
N PHE A 181 -6.11 3.76 5.12
CA PHE A 181 -7.34 3.09 5.59
C PHE A 181 -7.81 1.98 4.64
N PHE A 182 -7.82 2.25 3.34
CA PHE A 182 -8.15 1.25 2.32
C PHE A 182 -7.19 0.06 2.38
N VAL A 183 -5.87 0.32 2.38
CA VAL A 183 -4.83 -0.71 2.41
C VAL A 183 -4.96 -1.59 3.66
N GLU A 184 -5.06 -0.98 4.84
CA GLU A 184 -5.16 -1.70 6.11
C GLU A 184 -6.44 -2.54 6.20
N HIS A 185 -7.57 -1.99 5.74
CA HIS A 185 -8.83 -2.72 5.75
C HIS A 185 -8.80 -3.88 4.76
N ALA A 186 -8.32 -3.67 3.54
CA ALA A 186 -8.22 -4.71 2.53
C ALA A 186 -7.28 -5.83 3.00
N HIS A 187 -6.12 -5.46 3.53
CA HIS A 187 -5.13 -6.40 4.07
C HIS A 187 -5.73 -7.25 5.19
N ALA A 188 -6.36 -6.62 6.19
CA ALA A 188 -6.97 -7.33 7.31
C ALA A 188 -8.11 -8.28 6.89
N HIS A 189 -8.84 -7.96 5.82
CA HIS A 189 -9.88 -8.84 5.30
C HIS A 189 -9.28 -10.05 4.59
N LEU A 190 -8.32 -9.83 3.68
CA LEU A 190 -7.63 -10.91 2.97
C LEU A 190 -6.88 -11.83 3.94
N GLU A 191 -6.23 -11.27 4.97
CA GLU A 191 -5.59 -12.07 6.02
C GLU A 191 -6.60 -12.95 6.76
N LYS A 192 -7.84 -12.49 7.01
CA LYS A 192 -8.89 -13.33 7.61
C LYS A 192 -9.28 -14.50 6.70
N ILE A 193 -9.38 -14.27 5.39
CA ILE A 193 -9.63 -15.33 4.40
C ILE A 193 -8.45 -16.32 4.41
N ARG A 194 -7.22 -15.82 4.36
CA ARG A 194 -6.02 -16.67 4.41
C ARG A 194 -5.97 -17.55 5.67
N LEU A 195 -6.24 -16.96 6.83
CA LEU A 195 -6.26 -17.66 8.12
C LEU A 195 -7.44 -18.65 8.23
N SER A 196 -8.61 -18.36 7.65
CA SER A 196 -9.74 -19.30 7.66
C SER A 196 -9.46 -20.58 6.85
N LEU A 197 -8.55 -20.50 5.88
CA LEU A 197 -8.03 -21.64 5.13
C LEU A 197 -6.98 -22.46 5.91
N GLY A 198 -6.62 -22.05 7.13
CA GLY A 198 -5.62 -22.73 7.95
C GLY A 198 -4.18 -22.53 7.46
N LEU A 199 -3.95 -21.51 6.62
CA LEU A 199 -2.61 -21.14 6.17
C LEU A 199 -1.91 -20.37 7.31
N GLU A 200 -1.01 -21.05 8.00
CA GLU A 200 -0.11 -20.42 8.99
C GLU A 200 1.07 -19.71 8.30
N ASN A 201 1.79 -18.89 9.07
CA ASN A 201 3.02 -18.21 8.63
C ASN A 201 4.27 -18.99 9.02
#